data_AF-A0A061YBH6-F1
#
_entry.id   AF-A0A061YBH6-F1
#
_cell.length_a   1.000
_cell.length_b   1.000
_cell.length_c   1.000
_cell.angle_alpha   90.00
_cell.angle_beta   90.00
_cell.angle_gamma   90.00
#
_symmetry.space_group_name_H-M   'P 1'
#
loop_
_entity.id
_entity.type
_entity.pdbx_description
1 polymer ?
#
loop_
_entity_poly.entity_id
_entity_poly.type
_entity_poly.pdbx_seq_one_letter_code
_entity_poly.pdbx_strand_id
1 'polypeptide(L)'
;MQVGLTSSSLATGGAHSAAVSSSTVASTQAVRQKLPATASEYPASPLITTRPQRYSVQLNDQLTTLQQADHYLGQLEQQLLDYRHSQRKGGQAQSTALMQMLDKRAALSGGAVDRELQPVLQGEARVTFHSPDLANLVHNPTPGTRMFSVSDGRQTQLSAVMLSEDDSAGQYQTRLTNALRRVGVQVHQQADGISFSTTEKQWPDIERTLSVRTDGDKSAFMPLKTFAEPSQAVRLAQSLQQGGAGISQTLESINQQRAQMAVQQEKARQLIDGMSRFPQTENAVQASENLGGVLDSANHNYQILLQAVNGQARISSQTVRNLLG
;
A
#
# COMPACT_ATOMS: atom_id res chain seq x y z
N MET A 1 9.77 4.89 59.63
CA MET A 1 8.63 5.25 60.50
C MET A 1 8.03 6.52 59.91
N GLN A 2 6.94 6.45 59.12
CA GLN A 2 5.53 6.46 59.56
C GLN A 2 5.33 7.57 60.61
N VAL A 3 4.65 8.68 60.29
CA VAL A 3 3.18 8.90 60.22
C VAL A 3 2.96 10.27 59.51
N GLY A 4 2.00 10.51 58.61
CA GLY A 4 0.53 10.44 58.75
C GLY A 4 -0.03 11.87 58.99
N LEU A 5 -1.16 12.39 58.49
CA LEU A 5 -2.35 11.91 57.77
C LEU A 5 -3.18 13.16 57.29
N THR A 6 -3.88 13.05 56.15
CA THR A 6 -5.31 13.41 55.81
C THR A 6 -6.07 14.46 56.67
N SER A 7 -7.07 15.26 56.27
CA SER A 7 -7.97 15.42 55.11
C SER A 7 -8.95 16.56 55.47
N SER A 8 -9.53 17.29 54.50
CA SER A 8 -10.96 17.65 54.56
C SER A 8 -11.47 18.12 53.18
N SER A 9 -12.36 17.30 52.62
CA SER A 9 -13.25 17.60 51.51
C SER A 9 -14.54 18.24 52.04
N LEU A 10 -15.24 19.01 51.19
CA LEU A 10 -16.70 18.98 51.08
C LEU A 10 -17.15 19.69 49.80
N ALA A 11 -17.88 18.93 48.99
CA ALA A 11 -18.59 19.37 47.79
C ALA A 11 -20.09 19.41 48.08
N THR A 12 -20.81 20.29 47.39
CA THR A 12 -22.26 20.27 47.06
C THR A 12 -22.52 21.58 46.30
N GLY A 13 -23.05 21.68 45.08
CA GLY A 13 -23.91 20.81 44.29
C GLY A 13 -25.32 21.42 44.22
N GLY A 14 -25.65 22.16 43.15
CA GLY A 14 -27.04 22.61 42.90
C GLY A 14 -27.22 23.77 41.89
N ALA A 15 -27.45 23.39 40.64
CA ALA A 15 -27.93 24.11 39.44
C ALA A 15 -28.81 25.38 39.59
N HIS A 16 -28.71 26.31 38.61
CA HIS A 16 -29.73 26.57 37.58
C HIS A 16 -29.25 27.58 36.51
N SER A 17 -29.79 27.45 35.30
CA SER A 17 -29.31 27.92 34.00
C SER A 17 -29.70 29.35 33.59
N ALA A 18 -29.02 29.81 32.53
CA ALA A 18 -29.47 30.66 31.42
C ALA A 18 -29.37 32.20 31.57
N ALA A 19 -28.43 32.80 30.83
CA ALA A 19 -28.67 33.54 29.58
C ALA A 19 -27.53 34.53 29.34
N VAL A 20 -26.73 34.30 28.29
CA VAL A 20 -25.66 35.22 27.86
C VAL A 20 -26.25 36.20 26.86
N SER A 21 -26.17 37.48 27.21
CA SER A 21 -26.66 38.61 26.43
C SER A 21 -25.84 38.84 25.16
N SER A 22 -26.56 39.11 24.08
CA SER A 22 -26.08 39.52 22.77
C SER A 22 -25.33 40.87 22.80
N SER A 23 -24.14 40.92 22.21
CA SER A 23 -23.54 42.17 21.75
C SER A 23 -22.91 42.02 20.36
N THR A 24 -23.58 42.62 19.38
CA THR A 24 -23.02 43.39 18.25
C THR A 24 -21.77 42.85 17.54
N VAL A 25 -21.98 42.15 16.43
CA VAL A 25 -20.94 41.83 15.43
C VAL A 25 -20.69 43.07 14.56
N ALA A 26 -19.47 43.60 14.63
CA ALA A 26 -19.00 44.67 13.76
C ALA A 26 -18.89 44.16 12.31
N SER A 27 -19.48 44.88 11.36
CA SER A 27 -19.38 44.59 9.93
C SER A 27 -17.96 44.89 9.43
N THR A 28 -17.19 43.85 9.11
CA THR A 28 -15.94 44.00 8.34
C THR A 28 -16.26 43.99 6.85
N GLN A 29 -16.01 45.12 6.20
CA GLN A 29 -16.14 45.35 4.76
C GLN A 29 -15.37 44.32 3.91
N ALA A 30 -15.94 44.02 2.74
CA ALA A 30 -15.31 43.20 1.71
C ALA A 30 -14.14 43.94 1.03
N VAL A 31 -12.95 43.36 1.07
CA VAL A 31 -11.86 43.66 0.12
C VAL A 31 -11.26 42.34 -0.35
N ARG A 32 -11.91 41.70 -1.31
CA ARG A 32 -11.29 40.66 -2.14
C ARG A 32 -10.54 41.39 -3.26
N GLN A 33 -9.33 41.86 -2.99
CA GLN A 33 -8.40 42.21 -4.07
C GLN A 33 -7.89 40.90 -4.69
N LYS A 34 -8.58 40.46 -5.75
CA LYS A 34 -8.08 39.44 -6.67
C LYS A 34 -6.87 40.05 -7.38
N LEU A 35 -5.66 39.62 -7.03
CA LEU A 35 -4.47 39.88 -7.84
C LEU A 35 -4.77 39.45 -9.28
N PRO A 36 -4.46 40.29 -10.29
CA PRO A 36 -4.70 39.92 -11.68
C PRO A 36 -3.91 38.64 -11.99
N ALA A 37 -4.65 37.59 -12.36
CA ALA A 37 -4.09 36.41 -12.98
C ALA A 37 -3.51 36.84 -14.33
N THR A 38 -2.20 37.12 -14.37
CA THR A 38 -1.46 37.15 -15.62
C THR A 38 -1.50 35.74 -16.19
N ALA A 39 -2.29 35.59 -17.24
CA ALA A 39 -2.37 34.39 -18.03
C ALA A 39 -0.99 34.04 -18.61
N SER A 40 -0.77 32.73 -18.78
CA SER A 40 0.21 32.15 -19.70
C SER A 40 1.68 32.37 -19.35
N GLU A 41 2.19 31.54 -18.43
CA GLU A 41 3.58 31.09 -18.51
C GLU A 41 3.55 29.57 -18.72
N TYR A 42 3.14 29.20 -19.93
CA TYR A 42 3.30 27.88 -20.49
C TYR A 42 4.20 28.01 -21.73
N PRO A 43 5.17 27.11 -21.95
CA PRO A 43 5.47 25.93 -21.13
C PRO A 43 6.02 26.30 -19.75
N ALA A 44 5.57 25.57 -18.73
CA ALA A 44 6.10 25.69 -17.39
C ALA A 44 7.63 25.50 -17.45
N SER A 45 8.36 26.50 -16.97
CA SER A 45 9.82 26.46 -16.91
C SER A 45 10.28 25.16 -16.23
N PRO A 46 11.25 24.41 -16.78
CA PRO A 46 11.71 23.12 -16.23
C PRO A 46 12.34 23.26 -14.84
N LEU A 47 12.50 24.49 -14.33
CA LEU A 47 13.03 24.84 -13.01
C LEU A 47 11.98 24.79 -11.88
N ILE A 48 10.70 24.50 -12.16
CA ILE A 48 9.73 24.21 -11.07
C ILE A 48 10.05 22.87 -10.38
N THR A 49 10.80 21.98 -11.04
CA THR A 49 11.29 20.70 -10.48
C THR A 49 12.34 20.90 -9.37
N THR A 50 12.94 22.09 -9.23
CA THR A 50 14.06 22.34 -8.30
C THR A 50 13.64 23.00 -6.99
N ARG A 51 12.33 23.16 -6.71
CA ARG A 51 11.86 23.64 -5.38
C ARG A 51 11.62 22.47 -4.42
N PRO A 52 12.39 22.34 -3.33
CA PRO A 52 12.48 21.11 -2.51
C PRO A 52 11.39 20.96 -1.44
N GLN A 53 10.22 21.57 -1.60
CA GLN A 53 9.23 21.65 -0.50
C GLN A 53 8.16 20.55 -0.51
N ARG A 54 7.97 19.81 -1.61
CA ARG A 54 6.92 18.77 -1.71
C ARG A 54 7.43 17.33 -1.64
N TYR A 55 8.73 17.12 -1.81
CA TYR A 55 9.36 15.79 -1.82
C TYR A 55 9.82 15.29 -0.44
N SER A 56 9.72 16.11 0.62
CA SER A 56 10.22 15.75 1.96
C SER A 56 9.29 14.83 2.75
N VAL A 57 7.98 15.04 2.74
CA VAL A 57 7.04 14.24 3.56
C VAL A 57 6.99 12.80 3.07
N GLN A 58 6.86 12.57 1.76
CA GLN A 58 6.85 11.23 1.17
C GLN A 58 8.18 10.50 1.37
N LEU A 59 9.32 11.20 1.27
CA LEU A 59 10.63 10.60 1.53
C LEU A 59 10.79 10.26 3.02
N ASN A 60 10.35 11.14 3.92
CA ASN A 60 10.37 10.89 5.36
C ASN A 60 9.48 9.70 5.75
N ASP A 61 8.30 9.60 5.15
CA ASP A 61 7.41 8.45 5.33
C ASP A 61 8.11 7.17 4.85
N GLN A 62 8.74 7.18 3.66
CA GLN A 62 9.50 6.04 3.14
C GLN A 62 10.70 5.66 4.01
N LEU A 63 11.42 6.65 4.55
CA LEU A 63 12.54 6.40 5.47
C LEU A 63 12.07 5.83 6.79
N THR A 64 10.93 6.31 7.30
CA THR A 64 10.33 5.82 8.53
C THR A 64 9.83 4.38 8.36
N THR A 65 9.14 4.07 7.25
CA THR A 65 8.71 2.70 6.95
C THR A 65 9.90 1.78 6.73
N LEU A 66 10.95 2.23 6.03
CA LEU A 66 12.19 1.46 5.85
C LEU A 66 12.84 1.14 7.19
N GLN A 67 12.95 2.11 8.11
CA GLN A 67 13.51 1.90 9.44
C GLN A 67 12.67 0.94 10.28
N GLN A 68 11.34 1.05 10.23
CA GLN A 68 10.44 0.13 10.92
C GLN A 68 10.55 -1.30 10.38
N ALA A 69 10.66 -1.45 9.05
CA ALA A 69 10.84 -2.73 8.40
C ALA A 69 12.19 -3.39 8.76
N ASP A 70 13.30 -2.65 8.68
CA ASP A 70 14.62 -3.18 9.07
C ASP A 70 14.68 -3.53 10.55
N HIS A 71 14.08 -2.72 11.42
CA HIS A 71 14.03 -3.02 12.86
C HIS A 71 13.29 -4.34 13.13
N TYR A 72 12.10 -4.52 12.56
CA TYR A 72 11.32 -5.74 12.73
C TYR A 72 12.03 -6.96 12.13
N LEU A 73 12.52 -6.85 10.89
CA LEU A 73 13.20 -7.96 10.20
C LEU A 73 14.52 -8.33 10.88
N GLY A 74 15.28 -7.35 11.38
CA GLY A 74 16.51 -7.60 12.15
C GLY A 74 16.23 -8.31 13.48
N GLN A 75 15.18 -7.93 14.21
CA GLN A 75 14.76 -8.66 15.41
C GLN A 75 14.31 -10.08 15.09
N LEU A 76 13.51 -10.25 14.03
CA LEU A 76 13.05 -11.57 13.59
C LEU A 76 14.23 -12.47 13.22
N GLU A 77 15.20 -11.94 12.48
CA GLU A 77 16.42 -12.65 12.11
C GLU A 77 17.20 -13.12 13.34
N GLN A 78 17.45 -12.22 14.29
CA GLN A 78 18.18 -12.55 15.52
C GLN A 78 17.48 -13.66 16.31
N GLN A 79 16.16 -13.56 16.50
CA GLN A 79 15.39 -14.58 17.20
C GLN A 79 15.39 -15.93 16.47
N LEU A 80 15.35 -15.93 15.13
CA LEU A 80 15.44 -17.14 14.32
C LEU A 80 16.84 -17.79 14.40
N LEU A 81 17.90 -16.99 14.48
CA LEU A 81 19.26 -17.48 14.71
C LEU A 81 19.37 -18.11 16.09
N ASP A 82 18.89 -17.45 17.14
CA ASP A 82 18.89 -17.95 18.52
C ASP A 82 18.07 -19.25 18.65
N TYR A 83 16.92 -19.32 18.00
CA TYR A 83 16.11 -20.53 17.89
C TYR A 83 16.91 -21.66 17.21
N ARG A 84 17.58 -21.38 16.09
CA ARG A 84 18.39 -22.39 15.40
C ARG A 84 19.57 -22.87 16.24
N HIS A 85 20.21 -21.98 17.00
CA HIS A 85 21.31 -22.33 17.90
C HIS A 85 20.86 -23.17 19.10
N SER A 86 19.70 -22.85 19.68
CA SER A 86 19.12 -23.63 20.79
C SER A 86 18.64 -25.02 20.33
N GLN A 87 18.01 -25.11 19.16
CA GLN A 87 17.65 -26.38 18.53
C GLN A 87 18.86 -27.30 18.30
N ARG A 88 19.96 -26.76 17.75
CA ARG A 88 21.20 -27.54 17.53
C ARG A 88 21.84 -28.05 18.82
N LYS A 89 21.67 -27.33 19.93
CA LYS A 89 22.19 -27.73 21.25
C LYS A 89 21.29 -28.76 21.96
N GLY A 90 20.20 -29.22 21.33
CA GLY A 90 19.26 -30.18 21.92
C GLY A 90 18.39 -29.59 23.03
N GLY A 91 18.34 -28.26 23.16
CA GLY A 91 17.44 -27.58 24.10
C GLY A 91 16.03 -27.48 23.54
N GLN A 92 15.01 -27.45 24.41
CA GLN A 92 13.67 -27.01 24.01
C GLN A 92 13.75 -25.52 23.60
N ALA A 93 13.85 -25.25 22.31
CA ALA A 93 13.85 -23.89 21.82
C ALA A 93 12.46 -23.27 22.04
N GLN A 94 12.40 -22.16 22.78
CA GLN A 94 11.16 -21.43 22.99
C GLN A 94 10.77 -20.71 21.70
N SER A 95 9.86 -21.32 20.93
CA SER A 95 9.27 -20.72 19.73
C SER A 95 8.14 -19.74 20.04
N THR A 96 7.71 -19.62 21.30
CA THR A 96 6.60 -18.75 21.72
C THR A 96 6.85 -17.28 21.43
N ALA A 97 8.06 -16.77 21.66
CA ALA A 97 8.41 -15.38 21.34
C ALA A 97 8.34 -15.12 19.83
N LEU A 98 8.87 -16.04 19.02
CA LEU A 98 8.80 -15.97 17.55
C LEU A 98 7.36 -16.03 17.03
N MET A 99 6.53 -16.93 17.57
CA MET A 99 5.11 -16.98 17.21
C MET A 99 4.39 -15.67 17.56
N GLN A 100 4.65 -15.11 18.75
CA GLN A 100 4.08 -13.82 19.14
C GLN A 100 4.52 -12.68 18.22
N MET A 101 5.79 -12.68 17.76
CA MET A 101 6.25 -11.69 16.79
C MET A 101 5.53 -11.81 15.45
N LEU A 102 5.33 -13.04 14.95
CA LEU A 102 4.63 -13.29 13.69
C LEU A 102 3.15 -12.93 13.77
N ASP A 103 2.48 -13.28 14.88
CA ASP A 103 1.08 -12.94 15.13
C ASP A 103 0.88 -11.43 15.27
N LYS A 104 1.78 -10.74 15.97
CA LYS A 104 1.73 -9.29 16.18
C LYS A 104 2.47 -8.50 15.11
N ARG A 105 2.88 -9.13 13.99
CA ARG A 105 3.72 -8.50 12.96
C ARG A 105 3.19 -7.13 12.53
N ALA A 106 1.92 -7.06 12.11
CA ALA A 106 1.33 -5.83 11.59
C ALA A 106 1.37 -4.68 12.62
N ALA A 107 1.25 -4.99 13.90
CA ALA A 107 1.35 -4.00 14.98
C ALA A 107 2.81 -3.64 15.30
N LEU A 108 3.72 -4.61 15.31
CA LEU A 108 5.14 -4.41 15.63
C LEU A 108 5.91 -3.71 14.49
N SER A 109 5.56 -3.97 13.23
CA SER A 109 6.16 -3.35 12.05
C SER A 109 5.47 -2.07 11.62
N GLY A 110 4.36 -1.68 12.26
CA GLY A 110 3.54 -0.53 11.82
C GLY A 110 2.91 -0.71 10.43
N GLY A 111 2.84 -1.96 9.93
CA GLY A 111 2.41 -2.26 8.56
C GLY A 111 3.52 -2.13 7.51
N ALA A 112 4.77 -1.88 7.92
CA ALA A 112 5.92 -1.79 7.00
C ALA A 112 6.42 -3.15 6.50
N VAL A 113 5.93 -4.27 7.06
CA VAL A 113 6.27 -5.63 6.63
C VAL A 113 5.00 -6.43 6.40
N ASP A 114 4.86 -7.00 5.20
CA ASP A 114 3.71 -7.79 4.80
C ASP A 114 3.75 -9.25 5.29
N ARG A 115 2.74 -10.02 4.88
CA ARG A 115 2.59 -11.44 5.24
C ARG A 115 3.62 -12.36 4.60
N GLU A 116 4.23 -11.92 3.50
CA GLU A 116 5.38 -12.58 2.86
C GLU A 116 6.71 -12.15 3.48
N LEU A 117 6.67 -11.45 4.63
CA LEU A 117 7.84 -10.91 5.31
C LEU A 117 8.62 -9.91 4.45
N GLN A 118 7.99 -9.32 3.43
CA GLN A 118 8.62 -8.33 2.55
C GLN A 118 8.39 -6.91 3.05
N PRO A 119 9.37 -6.01 2.89
CA PRO A 119 9.20 -4.60 3.24
C PRO A 119 8.23 -3.91 2.26
N VAL A 120 7.21 -3.24 2.82
CA VAL A 120 6.24 -2.42 2.08
C VAL A 120 6.57 -0.95 2.29
N LEU A 121 7.35 -0.41 1.36
CA LEU A 121 7.86 0.97 1.45
C LEU A 121 6.85 2.02 0.97
N GLN A 122 5.91 1.60 0.13
CA GLN A 122 4.89 2.44 -0.46
C GLN A 122 3.53 1.75 -0.42
N GLY A 123 2.51 2.48 0.03
CA GLY A 123 1.15 1.95 0.15
C GLY A 123 0.96 1.14 1.43
N GLU A 124 -0.03 0.24 1.40
CA GLU A 124 -0.40 -0.59 2.54
C GLU A 124 -0.13 -2.07 2.22
N ALA A 125 0.25 -2.84 3.24
CA ALA A 125 0.36 -4.30 3.13
C ALA A 125 -0.97 -4.92 2.69
N ARG A 126 -0.90 -5.91 1.80
CA ARG A 126 -2.07 -6.54 1.19
C ARG A 126 -2.07 -8.05 1.37
N VAL A 127 -3.27 -8.61 1.32
CA VAL A 127 -3.53 -10.05 1.35
C VAL A 127 -4.10 -10.46 0.02
N THR A 128 -3.42 -11.40 -0.64
CA THR A 128 -3.95 -12.08 -1.83
C THR A 128 -4.82 -13.25 -1.39
N PHE A 129 -5.98 -13.38 -1.99
CA PHE A 129 -6.95 -14.42 -1.68
C PHE A 129 -7.73 -14.85 -2.92
N HIS A 130 -8.33 -16.03 -2.82
CA HIS A 130 -9.15 -16.62 -3.86
C HIS A 130 -10.58 -16.78 -3.37
N SER A 131 -11.54 -16.58 -4.26
CA SER A 131 -12.96 -16.82 -4.01
C SER A 131 -13.59 -17.43 -5.26
N PRO A 132 -13.96 -18.71 -5.25
CA PRO A 132 -14.57 -19.37 -6.40
C PRO A 132 -15.85 -18.67 -6.86
N ASP A 133 -16.67 -18.23 -5.91
CA ASP A 133 -17.94 -17.56 -6.17
C ASP A 133 -17.73 -16.19 -6.85
N LEU A 134 -16.74 -15.40 -6.39
CA LEU A 134 -16.38 -14.16 -7.07
C LEU A 134 -15.74 -14.41 -8.43
N ALA A 135 -14.89 -15.43 -8.56
CA ALA A 135 -14.27 -15.78 -9.84
C ALA A 135 -15.33 -16.17 -10.88
N ASN A 136 -16.37 -16.89 -10.46
CA ASN A 136 -17.53 -17.21 -11.29
C ASN A 136 -18.31 -15.96 -11.72
N LEU A 137 -18.51 -15.00 -10.80
CA LEU A 137 -19.16 -13.73 -11.12
C LEU A 137 -18.37 -12.88 -12.11
N VAL A 138 -17.04 -12.93 -12.09
CA VAL A 138 -16.20 -12.19 -13.04
C VAL A 138 -16.17 -12.86 -14.42
N HIS A 139 -16.09 -14.20 -14.49
CA HIS A 139 -16.01 -14.93 -15.76
C HIS A 139 -17.35 -15.12 -16.47
N ASN A 140 -18.44 -15.28 -15.73
CA ASN A 140 -19.76 -15.56 -16.29
C ASN A 140 -20.62 -14.28 -16.22
N PRO A 141 -20.59 -13.43 -17.25
CA PRO A 141 -21.37 -12.21 -17.26
C PRO A 141 -22.84 -12.54 -17.21
N THR A 142 -23.48 -12.15 -16.12
CA THR A 142 -24.93 -12.32 -15.93
C THR A 142 -25.56 -10.94 -15.76
N PRO A 143 -26.61 -10.61 -16.54
CA PRO A 143 -27.27 -9.33 -16.40
C PRO A 143 -27.99 -9.22 -15.05
N GLY A 144 -28.27 -7.99 -14.66
CA GLY A 144 -28.99 -7.63 -13.44
C GLY A 144 -28.17 -6.83 -12.44
N THR A 145 -28.82 -6.45 -11.35
CA THR A 145 -28.16 -5.74 -10.25
C THR A 145 -27.35 -6.70 -9.38
N ARG A 146 -26.15 -6.31 -8.99
CA ARG A 146 -25.31 -7.00 -8.00
C ARG A 146 -24.97 -6.01 -6.89
N MET A 147 -25.16 -6.40 -5.64
CA MET A 147 -24.78 -5.59 -4.48
C MET A 147 -23.82 -6.35 -3.60
N PHE A 148 -22.63 -5.80 -3.38
CA PHE A 148 -21.61 -6.32 -2.50
C PHE A 148 -21.72 -5.66 -1.14
N SER A 149 -21.53 -6.44 -0.07
CA SER A 149 -21.44 -5.91 1.28
C SER A 149 -20.25 -6.49 2.05
N VAL A 150 -19.61 -5.62 2.84
CA VAL A 150 -18.53 -5.94 3.78
C VAL A 150 -18.78 -5.13 5.04
N SER A 151 -18.62 -5.73 6.22
CA SER A 151 -18.92 -5.10 7.51
C SER A 151 -17.75 -5.26 8.48
N ASP A 152 -17.25 -4.13 8.98
CA ASP A 152 -16.25 -4.04 10.07
C ASP A 152 -16.95 -3.99 11.45
N GLY A 153 -18.15 -4.56 11.56
CA GLY A 153 -18.98 -4.57 12.77
C GLY A 153 -19.60 -3.22 13.19
N ARG A 154 -19.01 -2.09 12.83
CA ARG A 154 -19.52 -0.73 13.07
C ARG A 154 -20.26 -0.14 11.88
N GLN A 155 -19.75 -0.38 10.68
CA GLN A 155 -20.30 0.15 9.43
C GLN A 155 -20.26 -0.94 8.36
N THR A 156 -21.30 -0.97 7.54
CA THR A 156 -21.37 -1.85 6.37
C THR A 156 -21.08 -1.04 5.11
N GLN A 157 -20.01 -1.39 4.43
CA GLN A 157 -19.68 -0.87 3.12
C GLN A 157 -20.53 -1.59 2.08
N LEU A 158 -21.31 -0.83 1.31
CA LEU A 158 -22.20 -1.35 0.28
C LEU A 158 -21.79 -0.79 -1.08
N SER A 159 -21.74 -1.66 -2.08
CA SER A 159 -21.46 -1.26 -3.45
C SER A 159 -22.38 -2.01 -4.40
N ALA A 160 -23.21 -1.28 -5.11
CA ALA A 160 -24.12 -1.83 -6.11
C ALA A 160 -23.61 -1.54 -7.52
N VAL A 161 -23.81 -2.50 -8.42
CA VAL A 161 -23.52 -2.39 -9.83
C VAL A 161 -24.67 -2.96 -10.64
N MET A 162 -25.12 -2.19 -11.64
CA MET A 162 -26.07 -2.65 -12.65
C MET A 162 -25.28 -3.15 -13.85
N LEU A 163 -25.48 -4.42 -14.19
CA LEU A 163 -24.85 -5.10 -15.31
C LEU A 163 -25.92 -5.31 -16.37
N SER A 164 -25.71 -4.72 -17.55
CA SER A 164 -26.67 -4.78 -18.65
C SER A 164 -26.37 -5.96 -19.55
N GLU A 165 -27.39 -6.49 -20.25
CA GLU A 165 -27.22 -7.55 -21.25
C GLU A 165 -26.44 -7.05 -22.48
N ASP A 166 -26.55 -5.74 -22.77
CA ASP A 166 -25.82 -5.07 -23.86
C ASP A 166 -24.35 -4.74 -23.51
N ASP A 167 -23.91 -4.95 -22.26
CA ASP A 167 -22.53 -4.63 -21.87
C ASP A 167 -21.55 -5.60 -22.54
N SER A 168 -20.51 -5.06 -23.18
CA SER A 168 -19.41 -5.92 -23.67
C SER A 168 -18.67 -6.56 -22.50
N ALA A 169 -18.00 -7.69 -22.72
CA ALA A 169 -17.26 -8.40 -21.66
C ALA A 169 -16.28 -7.49 -20.90
N GLY A 170 -15.61 -6.57 -21.59
CA GLY A 170 -14.72 -5.58 -20.96
C GLY A 170 -15.45 -4.53 -20.13
N GLN A 171 -16.64 -4.10 -20.55
CA GLN A 171 -17.47 -3.16 -19.78
C GLN A 171 -18.02 -3.82 -18.51
N TYR A 172 -18.51 -5.05 -18.64
CA TYR A 172 -18.95 -5.88 -17.51
C TYR A 172 -17.86 -5.99 -16.45
N GLN A 173 -16.67 -6.42 -16.85
CA GLN A 173 -15.54 -6.59 -15.95
C GLN A 173 -15.13 -5.26 -15.30
N THR A 174 -15.10 -4.17 -16.07
CA THR A 174 -14.72 -2.84 -15.54
C THR A 174 -15.70 -2.38 -14.48
N ARG A 175 -17.01 -2.50 -14.74
CA ARG A 175 -18.07 -2.13 -13.77
C ARG A 175 -17.99 -2.99 -12.51
N LEU A 176 -17.84 -4.30 -12.66
CA LEU A 176 -17.71 -5.24 -11.55
C LEU A 176 -16.47 -4.96 -10.70
N THR A 177 -15.31 -4.76 -11.34
CA THR A 177 -14.05 -4.42 -10.65
C THR A 177 -14.16 -3.10 -9.91
N ASN A 178 -14.83 -2.11 -10.50
CA ASN A 178 -15.08 -0.83 -9.84
C ASN A 178 -15.99 -0.98 -8.62
N ALA A 179 -17.00 -1.86 -8.69
CA ALA A 179 -17.89 -2.15 -7.57
C ALA A 179 -17.16 -2.85 -6.42
N LEU A 180 -16.36 -3.87 -6.73
CA LEU A 180 -15.53 -4.59 -5.76
C LEU A 180 -14.49 -3.68 -5.11
N ARG A 181 -13.89 -2.74 -5.87
CA ARG A 181 -12.92 -1.79 -5.34
C ARG A 181 -13.51 -0.90 -4.24
N ARG A 182 -14.80 -0.55 -4.33
CA ARG A 182 -15.48 0.28 -3.32
C ARG A 182 -15.70 -0.43 -1.99
N VAL A 183 -15.70 -1.76 -1.98
CA VAL A 183 -15.75 -2.59 -0.75
C VAL A 183 -14.37 -3.08 -0.33
N GLY A 184 -13.28 -2.52 -0.89
CA GLY A 184 -11.90 -2.85 -0.53
C GLY A 184 -11.29 -4.03 -1.29
N VAL A 185 -11.99 -4.63 -2.24
CA VAL A 185 -11.50 -5.79 -3.01
C VAL A 185 -10.98 -5.37 -4.38
N GLN A 186 -9.72 -5.70 -4.68
CA GLN A 186 -9.12 -5.54 -5.99
C GLN A 186 -9.09 -6.86 -6.73
N VAL A 187 -9.37 -6.83 -8.04
CA VAL A 187 -9.35 -8.01 -8.91
C VAL A 187 -8.06 -8.01 -9.71
N HIS A 188 -7.35 -9.13 -9.70
CA HIS A 188 -6.15 -9.38 -10.49
C HIS A 188 -6.41 -10.55 -11.42
N GLN A 189 -6.34 -10.31 -12.72
CA GLN A 189 -6.41 -11.36 -13.73
C GLN A 189 -4.99 -11.73 -14.14
N GLN A 190 -4.64 -13.00 -13.96
CA GLN A 190 -3.38 -13.60 -14.39
C GLN A 190 -3.67 -14.76 -15.35
N ALA A 191 -2.63 -15.22 -16.05
CA ALA A 191 -2.74 -16.33 -16.99
C ALA A 191 -3.25 -17.63 -16.34
N ASP A 192 -3.03 -17.79 -15.03
CA ASP A 192 -3.41 -18.96 -14.22
C ASP A 192 -4.79 -18.83 -13.53
N GLY A 193 -5.48 -17.69 -13.70
CA GLY A 193 -6.81 -17.46 -13.16
C GLY A 193 -7.04 -16.06 -12.59
N ILE A 194 -8.08 -15.94 -11.74
CA ILE A 194 -8.43 -14.70 -11.04
C ILE A 194 -8.04 -14.81 -9.58
N SER A 195 -7.23 -13.86 -9.13
CA SER A 195 -6.95 -13.64 -7.72
C SER A 195 -7.52 -12.30 -7.28
N PHE A 196 -7.76 -12.17 -5.98
CA PHE A 196 -8.27 -10.95 -5.38
C PHE A 196 -7.28 -10.46 -4.35
N SER A 197 -7.20 -9.15 -4.13
CA SER A 197 -6.43 -8.62 -3.01
C SER A 197 -7.16 -7.53 -2.25
N THR A 198 -6.92 -7.49 -0.95
CA THR A 198 -7.42 -6.46 -0.04
C THR A 198 -6.29 -5.98 0.87
N THR A 199 -6.49 -4.87 1.56
CA THR A 199 -5.55 -4.40 2.58
C THR A 199 -5.55 -5.38 3.76
N GLU A 200 -4.40 -5.58 4.39
CA GLU A 200 -4.31 -6.48 5.53
C GLU A 200 -5.17 -6.03 6.72
N LYS A 201 -5.40 -4.71 6.85
CA LYS A 201 -6.31 -4.16 7.85
C LYS A 201 -7.76 -4.61 7.64
N GLN A 202 -8.21 -4.69 6.39
CA GLN A 202 -9.58 -5.07 6.02
C GLN A 202 -9.77 -6.58 5.86
N TRP A 203 -8.68 -7.35 5.80
CA TRP A 203 -8.75 -8.80 5.56
C TRP A 203 -9.69 -9.54 6.53
N PRO A 204 -9.64 -9.34 7.87
CA PRO A 204 -10.54 -10.04 8.79
C PRO A 204 -12.02 -9.79 8.53
N ASP A 205 -12.37 -8.59 8.09
CA ASP A 205 -13.75 -8.21 7.78
C ASP A 205 -14.20 -8.83 6.46
N ILE A 206 -13.33 -8.82 5.45
CA ILE A 206 -13.56 -9.47 4.16
C ILE A 206 -13.76 -10.97 4.35
N GLU A 207 -12.87 -11.62 5.10
CA GLU A 207 -12.93 -13.06 5.35
C GLU A 207 -14.22 -13.49 6.03
N ARG A 208 -14.77 -12.65 6.92
CA ARG A 208 -15.93 -12.99 7.74
C ARG A 208 -17.26 -12.54 7.14
N THR A 209 -17.30 -11.41 6.44
CA THR A 209 -18.56 -10.69 6.15
C THR A 209 -18.80 -10.40 4.67
N LEU A 210 -17.83 -10.69 3.81
CA LEU A 210 -17.98 -10.48 2.38
C LEU A 210 -19.19 -11.27 1.86
N SER A 211 -20.12 -10.57 1.23
CA SER A 211 -21.34 -11.17 0.71
C SER A 211 -21.85 -10.45 -0.52
N VAL A 212 -22.60 -11.16 -1.34
CA VAL A 212 -23.21 -10.65 -2.57
C VAL A 212 -24.71 -10.86 -2.55
N ARG A 213 -25.43 -9.91 -3.13
CA ARG A 213 -26.85 -10.01 -3.44
C ARG A 213 -27.05 -9.85 -4.94
N THR A 214 -27.71 -10.81 -5.56
CA THR A 214 -28.05 -10.80 -6.99
C THR A 214 -29.52 -10.45 -7.19
N ASP A 215 -29.81 -9.76 -8.29
CA ASP A 215 -31.19 -9.46 -8.70
C ASP A 215 -31.94 -10.76 -9.03
N GLY A 216 -33.14 -10.91 -8.48
CA GLY A 216 -33.95 -12.14 -8.53
C GLY A 216 -34.22 -12.76 -7.15
N ASP A 217 -33.27 -12.66 -6.22
CA ASP A 217 -33.41 -13.18 -4.84
C ASP A 217 -33.69 -12.04 -3.85
N LYS A 218 -34.95 -11.92 -3.41
CA LYS A 218 -35.44 -10.74 -2.69
C LYS A 218 -35.05 -10.64 -1.21
N SER A 219 -34.34 -11.58 -0.58
CA SER A 219 -34.28 -11.58 0.89
C SER A 219 -32.93 -11.74 1.60
N ALA A 220 -31.83 -12.17 0.97
CA ALA A 220 -30.58 -12.35 1.73
C ALA A 220 -29.30 -12.09 0.94
N PHE A 221 -28.32 -11.49 1.63
CA PHE A 221 -26.94 -11.48 1.19
C PHE A 221 -26.38 -12.89 1.32
N MET A 222 -25.85 -13.44 0.22
CA MET A 222 -25.17 -14.72 0.23
C MET A 222 -23.70 -14.52 0.63
N PRO A 223 -23.21 -15.16 1.71
CA PRO A 223 -21.82 -15.05 2.11
C PRO A 223 -20.91 -15.70 1.06
N LEU A 224 -19.85 -15.00 0.69
CA LEU A 224 -18.87 -15.46 -0.28
C LEU A 224 -17.73 -16.16 0.46
N LYS A 225 -17.35 -17.35 0.02
CA LYS A 225 -16.19 -18.04 0.61
C LYS A 225 -14.90 -17.43 0.08
N THR A 226 -13.99 -17.09 0.98
CA THR A 226 -12.67 -16.53 0.66
C THR A 226 -11.57 -17.36 1.30
N PHE A 227 -10.49 -17.57 0.57
CA PHE A 227 -9.33 -18.35 1.02
C PHE A 227 -8.07 -17.52 0.80
N ALA A 228 -7.41 -17.09 1.88
CA ALA A 228 -6.11 -16.43 1.78
C ALA A 228 -5.05 -17.38 1.23
N GLU A 229 -4.14 -16.85 0.42
CA GLU A 229 -2.97 -17.59 -0.02
C GLU A 229 -2.01 -17.85 1.16
N PRO A 230 -1.38 -19.04 1.26
CA PRO A 230 -0.49 -19.37 2.37
C PRO A 230 0.79 -18.52 2.36
N SER A 231 0.89 -17.63 3.33
CA SER A 231 1.98 -16.66 3.38
C SER A 231 3.28 -17.20 3.99
N GLN A 232 4.41 -16.56 3.71
CA GLN A 232 5.70 -16.91 4.33
C GLN A 232 5.66 -16.85 5.85
N ALA A 233 4.96 -15.87 6.45
CA ALA A 233 4.79 -15.78 7.90
C ALA A 233 4.05 -17.00 8.48
N VAL A 234 2.99 -17.47 7.82
CA VAL A 234 2.23 -18.67 8.24
C VAL A 234 3.08 -19.92 8.08
N ARG A 235 3.81 -20.06 6.96
CA ARG A 235 4.73 -21.17 6.72
C ARG A 235 5.84 -21.22 7.77
N LEU A 236 6.39 -20.06 8.16
CA LEU A 236 7.38 -19.97 9.23
C LEU A 236 6.80 -20.36 10.59
N ALA A 237 5.60 -19.89 10.93
CA ALA A 237 4.93 -20.27 12.18
C ALA A 237 4.69 -21.79 12.27
N GLN A 238 4.24 -22.41 11.17
CA GLN A 238 4.09 -23.87 11.08
C GLN A 238 5.43 -24.59 11.18
N SER A 239 6.47 -24.10 10.52
CA SER A 239 7.84 -24.62 10.61
C SER A 239 8.34 -24.63 12.07
N LEU A 240 8.12 -23.55 12.81
CA LEU A 240 8.50 -23.43 14.22
C LEU A 240 7.79 -24.44 15.11
N GLN A 241 6.55 -24.83 14.78
CA GLN A 241 5.82 -25.89 15.49
C GLN A 241 6.34 -27.29 15.14
N GLN A 242 6.82 -27.49 13.92
CA GLN A 242 7.28 -28.79 13.39
C GLN A 242 8.78 -29.04 13.55
N GLY A 243 9.47 -28.30 14.43
CA GLY A 243 10.90 -28.51 14.70
C GLY A 243 11.86 -27.71 13.79
N GLY A 244 11.37 -26.72 13.05
CA GLY A 244 12.19 -25.71 12.37
C GLY A 244 12.61 -26.03 10.94
N ALA A 245 11.92 -26.95 10.26
CA ALA A 245 12.16 -27.25 8.85
C ALA A 245 11.84 -26.02 7.96
N GLY A 246 12.84 -25.46 7.25
CA GLY A 246 12.66 -24.28 6.40
C GLY A 246 13.06 -22.93 7.00
N ILE A 247 13.53 -22.91 8.27
CA ILE A 247 14.04 -21.68 8.90
C ILE A 247 15.24 -21.11 8.14
N SER A 248 16.15 -21.96 7.64
CA SER A 248 17.31 -21.50 6.86
C SER A 248 16.91 -20.76 5.59
N GLN A 249 15.88 -21.23 4.88
CA GLN A 249 15.38 -20.55 3.68
C GLN A 249 14.74 -19.21 4.02
N THR A 250 14.03 -19.14 5.15
CA THR A 250 13.43 -17.89 5.62
C THR A 250 14.49 -16.88 6.06
N LEU A 251 15.54 -17.33 6.77
CA LEU A 251 16.68 -16.50 7.16
C LEU A 251 17.43 -15.93 5.94
N GLU A 252 17.61 -16.73 4.89
CA GLU A 252 18.23 -16.27 3.64
C GLU A 252 17.38 -15.19 2.96
N SER A 253 16.06 -15.42 2.88
CA SER A 253 15.11 -14.45 2.32
C SER A 253 15.10 -13.13 3.10
N ILE A 254 15.11 -13.19 4.43
CA ILE A 254 15.19 -12.00 5.29
C ILE A 254 16.52 -11.27 5.09
N ASN A 255 17.64 -12.00 5.03
CA ASN A 255 18.95 -11.40 4.77
C ASN A 255 19.00 -10.69 3.42
N GLN A 256 18.43 -11.30 2.37
CA GLN A 256 18.33 -10.69 1.05
C GLN A 256 17.51 -9.40 1.08
N GLN A 257 16.36 -9.39 1.77
CA GLN A 257 15.52 -8.20 1.92
C GLN A 257 16.26 -7.08 2.68
N ARG A 258 16.96 -7.41 3.77
CA ARG A 258 17.74 -6.45 4.55
C ARG A 258 18.89 -5.85 3.74
N ALA A 259 19.59 -6.65 2.95
CA ALA A 259 20.61 -6.15 2.02
C ALA A 259 20.03 -5.17 1.00
N GLN A 260 18.85 -5.46 0.45
CA GLN A 260 18.16 -4.56 -0.49
C GLN A 260 17.74 -3.24 0.19
N MET A 261 17.22 -3.31 1.42
CA MET A 261 16.85 -2.12 2.19
C MET A 261 18.08 -1.26 2.53
N ALA A 262 19.22 -1.86 2.88
CA ALA A 262 20.46 -1.13 3.12
C ALA A 262 20.91 -0.34 1.88
N VAL A 263 20.81 -0.95 0.69
CA VAL A 263 21.11 -0.25 -0.58
C VAL A 263 20.16 0.93 -0.80
N GLN A 264 18.87 0.78 -0.49
CA GLN A 264 17.89 1.86 -0.63
C GLN A 264 18.11 2.98 0.38
N GLN A 265 18.47 2.65 1.62
CA GLN A 265 18.83 3.61 2.65
C GLN A 265 20.06 4.43 2.23
N GLU A 266 21.07 3.78 1.65
CA GLU A 266 22.27 4.47 1.15
C GLU A 266 21.94 5.38 -0.03
N LYS A 267 21.10 4.95 -0.97
CA LYS A 267 20.59 5.82 -2.05
C LYS A 267 19.86 7.03 -1.48
N ALA A 268 19.01 6.83 -0.48
CA ALA A 268 18.29 7.92 0.17
C ALA A 268 19.24 8.89 0.88
N ARG A 269 20.28 8.39 1.55
CA ARG A 269 21.36 9.21 2.15
C ARG A 269 22.09 10.04 1.10
N GLN A 270 22.50 9.43 0.00
CA GLN A 270 23.18 10.14 -1.11
C GLN A 270 22.30 11.23 -1.71
N LEU A 271 21.00 10.99 -1.85
CA LEU A 271 20.04 12.01 -2.30
C LEU A 271 19.92 13.15 -1.28
N ILE A 272 19.81 12.83 0.02
CA ILE A 272 19.77 13.84 1.08
C ILE A 272 21.06 14.67 1.12
N ASP A 273 22.21 14.03 0.98
CA ASP A 273 23.52 14.69 0.95
C ASP A 273 23.71 15.54 -0.30
N GLY A 274 23.24 15.07 -1.47
CA GLY A 274 23.19 15.85 -2.69
C GLY A 274 22.29 17.07 -2.59
N MET A 275 21.19 16.97 -1.83
CA MET A 275 20.27 18.08 -1.57
C MET A 275 20.76 19.05 -0.47
N SER A 276 21.50 18.57 0.53
CA SER A 276 22.03 19.40 1.61
C SER A 276 23.23 20.24 1.14
N ARG A 277 23.95 19.76 0.11
CA ARG A 277 25.07 20.45 -0.54
C ARG A 277 24.67 21.35 -1.70
N PHE A 278 23.52 22.04 -1.63
CA PHE A 278 23.25 23.20 -2.49
C PHE A 278 23.66 24.51 -1.79
N PRO A 279 24.96 24.86 -1.64
CA PRO A 279 25.33 26.22 -1.36
C PRO A 279 25.08 27.08 -2.60
N GLN A 280 24.61 28.29 -2.35
CA GLN A 280 23.85 29.15 -3.24
C GLN A 280 24.62 29.77 -4.44
N THR A 281 25.77 29.26 -4.88
CA THR A 281 26.56 30.00 -5.89
C THR A 281 27.41 29.22 -6.91
N GLU A 282 27.47 27.88 -6.91
CA GLU A 282 28.33 27.15 -7.89
C GLU A 282 27.63 26.02 -8.69
N ASN A 283 26.33 25.82 -8.52
CA ASN A 283 25.64 24.60 -8.96
C ASN A 283 25.00 24.60 -10.36
N ALA A 284 25.19 25.64 -11.19
CA ALA A 284 24.61 25.62 -12.54
C ALA A 284 25.38 24.68 -13.49
N VAL A 285 26.71 24.64 -13.39
CA VAL A 285 27.58 23.85 -14.28
C VAL A 285 27.50 22.37 -13.93
N GLN A 286 27.65 21.99 -12.65
CA GLN A 286 27.53 20.60 -12.21
C GLN A 286 26.11 20.03 -12.39
N ALA A 287 25.07 20.84 -12.17
CA ALA A 287 23.71 20.40 -12.49
C ALA A 287 23.53 20.18 -14.00
N SER A 288 24.13 21.03 -14.85
CA SER A 288 24.11 20.86 -16.31
C SER A 288 24.90 19.64 -16.77
N GLU A 289 26.03 19.32 -16.14
CA GLU A 289 26.82 18.11 -16.42
C GLU A 289 26.08 16.83 -16.02
N ASN A 290 25.47 16.80 -14.83
CA ASN A 290 24.67 15.66 -14.39
C ASN A 290 23.42 15.47 -15.27
N LEU A 291 22.74 16.56 -15.64
CA LEU A 291 21.60 16.52 -16.55
C LEU A 291 22.04 16.12 -17.97
N GLY A 292 23.23 16.55 -18.40
CA GLY A 292 23.89 16.09 -19.63
C GLY A 292 24.15 14.59 -19.62
N GLY A 293 24.67 14.02 -18.53
CA GLY A 293 24.87 12.57 -18.40
C GLY A 293 23.58 11.76 -18.31
N VAL A 294 22.54 12.30 -17.66
CA VAL A 294 21.21 11.67 -17.62
C VAL A 294 20.53 11.73 -19.00
N LEU A 295 20.65 12.83 -19.73
CA LEU A 295 20.15 12.94 -21.10
C LEU A 295 20.94 12.05 -22.06
N ASP A 296 22.26 11.95 -21.90
CA ASP A 296 23.10 11.09 -22.74
C ASP A 296 22.76 9.61 -22.50
N SER A 297 22.61 9.18 -21.24
CA SER A 297 22.16 7.81 -20.93
C SER A 297 20.72 7.52 -21.38
N ALA A 298 19.82 8.51 -21.33
CA ALA A 298 18.47 8.39 -21.89
C ALA A 298 18.49 8.31 -23.43
N ASN A 299 19.39 9.04 -24.09
CA ASN A 299 19.58 9.00 -25.54
C ASN A 299 20.18 7.66 -25.98
N HIS A 300 21.13 7.12 -25.22
CA HIS A 300 21.65 5.76 -25.43
C HIS A 300 20.55 4.70 -25.27
N ASN A 301 19.63 4.86 -24.31
CA ASN A 301 18.47 3.98 -24.17
C ASN A 301 17.48 4.12 -25.33
N TYR A 302 17.28 5.33 -25.85
CA TYR A 302 16.49 5.56 -27.07
C TYR A 302 17.14 4.94 -28.31
N GLN A 303 18.47 4.99 -28.42
CA GLN A 303 19.21 4.32 -29.50
C GLN A 303 19.12 2.79 -29.37
N ILE A 304 19.21 2.23 -28.17
CA ILE A 304 19.02 0.79 -27.93
C ILE A 304 17.57 0.37 -28.25
N LEU A 305 16.57 1.18 -27.89
CA LEU A 305 15.17 0.94 -28.27
C LEU A 305 14.94 1.08 -29.77
N LEU A 306 15.55 2.05 -30.45
CA LEU A 306 15.50 2.18 -31.90
C LEU A 306 16.25 1.04 -32.61
N GLN A 307 17.33 0.53 -32.03
CA GLN A 307 18.08 -0.61 -32.56
C GLN A 307 17.32 -1.93 -32.33
N ALA A 308 16.59 -2.04 -31.22
CA ALA A 308 15.66 -3.15 -30.95
C ALA A 308 14.41 -3.10 -31.85
N VAL A 309 13.86 -1.90 -32.12
CA VAL A 309 12.73 -1.70 -33.04
C VAL A 309 13.15 -1.92 -34.50
N ASN A 310 14.33 -1.45 -34.91
CA ASN A 310 14.88 -1.78 -36.24
C ASN A 310 15.29 -3.25 -36.36
N GLY A 311 15.72 -3.89 -35.27
CA GLY A 311 15.95 -5.33 -35.19
C GLY A 311 14.69 -6.17 -35.30
N GLN A 312 13.52 -5.62 -34.94
CA GLN A 312 12.20 -6.23 -35.15
C GLN A 312 11.51 -5.82 -36.47
N ALA A 313 12.04 -4.85 -37.22
CA ALA A 313 11.50 -4.41 -38.50
C ALA A 313 11.91 -5.31 -39.69
N ARG A 314 11.84 -6.64 -39.51
CA ARG A 314 11.76 -7.62 -40.60
C ARG A 314 10.32 -8.13 -40.79
N ILE A 315 9.34 -7.23 -40.62
CA ILE A 315 7.95 -7.47 -40.98
C ILE A 315 7.76 -7.03 -42.43
N SER A 316 7.11 -7.91 -43.21
CA SER A 316 7.14 -8.01 -44.67
C SER A 316 6.77 -6.73 -45.44
N SER A 317 7.42 -6.53 -46.59
CA SER A 317 7.15 -5.48 -47.58
C SER A 317 5.77 -5.56 -48.27
N GLN A 318 4.80 -6.28 -47.70
CA GLN A 318 3.49 -6.54 -48.31
C GLN A 318 2.31 -5.78 -47.67
N THR A 319 2.50 -5.07 -46.56
CA THR A 319 1.37 -4.41 -45.85
C THR A 319 1.30 -2.88 -46.02
N VAL A 320 2.14 -2.26 -46.86
CA VAL A 320 2.15 -0.77 -47.02
C VAL A 320 1.32 -0.28 -48.22
N ARG A 321 0.49 -1.11 -48.85
CA ARG A 321 -0.26 -0.70 -50.07
C ARG A 321 -1.70 -0.22 -49.89
N ASN A 322 -2.19 -0.03 -48.66
CA ASN A 322 -3.60 0.36 -48.42
C ASN A 322 -3.80 1.69 -47.67
N LEU A 323 -2.84 2.62 -47.69
CA LEU A 323 -3.04 3.94 -47.08
C LEU A 323 -2.79 5.13 -48.02
N LEU A 324 -2.75 4.90 -49.33
CA LEU A 324 -2.88 5.96 -50.35
C LEU A 324 -3.67 5.40 -51.53
N GLY A 325 -5.00 5.47 -51.40
CA GLY A 325 -6.01 5.15 -52.40
C GLY A 325 -7.35 5.66 -51.93
#